data_AF-A0A368FWB7-F1
#
_entry.id   AF-A0A368FWB7-F1
#
_cell.length_a   1.000
_cell.length_b   1.000
_cell.length_c   1.000
_cell.angle_alpha   90.00
_cell.angle_beta   90.00
_cell.angle_gamma   90.00
#
_symmetry.space_group_name_H-M   'P 1'
#
loop_
_entity.id
_entity.type
_entity.pdbx_description
1 polymer ?
#
loop_
_entity_poly.entity_id
_entity_poly.type
_entity_poly.pdbx_seq_one_letter_code
_entity_poly.pdbx_strand_id
1 'polypeptide(L)'
;MSTVLSTGTACELIKTSWHETTLKANATGRHFGYFVFQRVFQKDPTLKAVFGLKPEEEISDLADDHECIRHTKIFTNIIHLAAKNVDELEPQVAPAIFKYGERHYNTKASDHMTEENVRMVCAQVVCTVCDLLGDEASPQHVEAWIEMMRYLGRKLLDGHEYAKLTAKHRISINRNDHHLFLML
;
A
#
# COMPACT_ATOMS: atom_id res chain seq x y z
N MET A 1 -9.03 -0.70 14.41
CA MET A 1 -8.32 -1.97 14.16
C MET A 1 -9.33 -3.09 14.40
N SER A 2 -9.48 -4.06 13.48
CA SER A 2 -10.42 -5.17 13.72
C SER A 2 -9.82 -6.11 14.78
N THR A 3 -10.69 -6.84 15.49
CA THR A 3 -10.36 -7.66 16.66
C THR A 3 -9.41 -8.83 16.35
N VAL A 4 -9.14 -9.09 15.07
CA VAL A 4 -8.36 -10.25 14.63
C VAL A 4 -6.87 -9.90 14.53
N LEU A 5 -6.50 -8.70 14.05
CA LEU A 5 -5.11 -8.18 14.13
C LEU A 5 -4.66 -7.84 15.55
N SER A 6 -5.56 -7.75 16.55
CA SER A 6 -5.16 -7.55 17.95
C SER A 6 -4.70 -8.84 18.64
N THR A 7 -4.74 -9.98 17.95
CA THR A 7 -4.22 -11.24 18.48
C THR A 7 -2.73 -11.33 18.21
N GLY A 8 -1.92 -11.60 19.25
CA GLY A 8 -0.47 -11.76 19.09
C GLY A 8 -0.09 -12.77 18.01
N THR A 9 -0.93 -13.80 17.81
CA THR A 9 -0.76 -14.82 16.77
C THR A 9 -0.82 -14.26 15.35
N ALA A 10 -1.77 -13.36 15.03
CA ALA A 10 -1.87 -12.78 13.68
C ALA A 10 -0.69 -11.85 13.35
N CYS A 11 -0.23 -11.08 14.34
CA CYS A 11 0.96 -10.24 14.21
C CYS A 11 2.22 -11.06 13.93
N GLU A 12 2.42 -12.14 14.68
CA GLU A 12 3.57 -13.03 14.47
C GLU A 12 3.51 -13.71 13.11
N LEU A 13 2.33 -14.19 12.67
CA LEU A 13 2.15 -14.74 11.33
C LEU A 13 2.57 -13.74 10.24
N ILE A 14 2.19 -12.47 10.36
CA ILE A 14 2.59 -11.43 9.39
C ILE A 14 4.11 -11.20 9.43
N LYS A 15 4.70 -11.09 10.62
CA LYS A 15 6.15 -10.86 10.78
C LYS A 15 6.99 -12.00 10.19
N THR A 16 6.65 -13.25 10.51
CA THR A 16 7.39 -14.43 10.04
C THR A 16 7.18 -14.66 8.54
N SER A 17 5.93 -14.61 8.06
CA SER A 17 5.66 -14.78 6.62
C SER A 17 6.25 -13.65 5.78
N TRP A 18 6.30 -12.41 6.29
CA TRP A 18 6.98 -11.32 5.61
C TRP A 18 8.49 -11.59 5.49
N HIS A 19 9.13 -12.08 6.54
CA HIS A 19 10.54 -12.44 6.50
C HIS A 19 10.83 -13.45 5.39
N GLU A 20 10.11 -14.57 5.37
CA GLU A 20 10.28 -15.62 4.34
C GLU A 20 9.97 -15.11 2.93
N THR A 21 8.88 -14.38 2.78
CA THR A 21 8.49 -13.76 1.51
C THR A 21 9.61 -12.84 0.97
N THR A 22 10.22 -12.03 1.83
CA THR A 22 11.32 -11.14 1.40
C THR A 22 12.59 -11.89 1.07
N LEU A 23 12.93 -12.96 1.80
CA LEU A 23 14.06 -13.83 1.46
C LEU A 23 13.88 -14.45 0.08
N LYS A 24 12.70 -15.03 -0.17
CA LYS A 24 12.37 -15.68 -1.45
C LYS A 24 12.31 -14.68 -2.60
N ALA A 25 11.74 -13.49 -2.39
CA ALA A 25 11.79 -12.42 -3.39
C ALA A 25 13.24 -12.02 -3.71
N ASN A 26 14.05 -11.72 -2.70
CA ASN A 26 15.43 -11.28 -2.89
C ASN A 26 16.32 -12.35 -3.56
N ALA A 27 16.03 -13.65 -3.35
CA ALA A 27 16.72 -14.75 -4.03
C ALA A 27 16.55 -14.72 -5.56
N THR A 28 15.49 -14.06 -6.07
CA THR A 28 15.29 -13.82 -7.51
C THR A 28 15.99 -12.56 -8.05
N GLY A 29 16.66 -11.80 -7.18
CA GLY A 29 17.23 -10.50 -7.52
C GLY A 29 16.20 -9.36 -7.65
N ARG A 30 14.95 -9.58 -7.21
CA ARG A 30 13.86 -8.58 -7.27
C ARG A 30 13.28 -8.31 -5.87
N HIS A 31 12.80 -7.10 -5.65
CA HIS A 31 12.08 -6.73 -4.42
C HIS A 31 10.61 -7.14 -4.49
N PHE A 32 9.98 -7.35 -3.34
CA PHE A 32 8.57 -7.79 -3.23
C PHE A 32 7.59 -7.00 -4.11
N GLY A 33 7.69 -5.67 -4.11
CA GLY A 33 6.81 -4.79 -4.89
C GLY A 33 6.91 -4.99 -6.41
N TYR A 34 8.01 -5.54 -6.93
CA TYR A 34 8.12 -5.91 -8.34
C TYR A 34 7.05 -6.95 -8.70
N PHE A 35 6.95 -8.02 -7.91
CA PHE A 35 5.98 -9.09 -8.11
C PHE A 35 4.54 -8.60 -7.97
N VAL A 36 4.29 -7.74 -6.99
CA VAL A 36 2.96 -7.11 -6.80
C VAL A 36 2.57 -6.33 -8.06
N PHE A 37 3.45 -5.49 -8.58
CA PHE A 37 3.13 -4.64 -9.74
C PHE A 37 3.04 -5.43 -11.04
N GLN A 38 3.83 -6.50 -11.19
CA GLN A 38 3.65 -7.45 -12.29
C GLN A 38 2.23 -8.00 -12.30
N ARG A 39 1.71 -8.46 -11.15
CA ARG A 39 0.35 -8.96 -11.02
C ARG A 39 -0.72 -7.88 -11.22
N VAL A 40 -0.48 -6.67 -10.71
CA VAL A 40 -1.37 -5.51 -10.91
C VAL A 40 -1.53 -5.21 -12.40
N PHE A 41 -0.44 -5.16 -13.16
CA PHE A 41 -0.50 -4.87 -14.59
C PHE A 41 -1.06 -6.02 -15.43
N GLN A 42 -0.90 -7.27 -14.98
CA GLN A 42 -1.58 -8.42 -15.59
C GLN A 42 -3.10 -8.36 -15.33
N LYS A 43 -3.51 -7.89 -14.15
CA LYS A 43 -4.92 -7.81 -13.75
C LYS A 43 -5.64 -6.64 -14.40
N ASP A 44 -4.99 -5.48 -14.45
CA ASP A 44 -5.46 -4.28 -15.13
C ASP A 44 -4.29 -3.60 -15.88
N PRO A 45 -4.14 -3.88 -17.17
CA PRO A 45 -3.11 -3.26 -18.01
C PRO A 45 -3.26 -1.74 -18.14
N THR A 46 -4.43 -1.16 -17.87
CA THR A 46 -4.63 0.29 -18.03
C THR A 46 -3.80 1.09 -17.01
N LEU A 47 -3.47 0.47 -15.86
CA LEU A 47 -2.64 1.08 -14.82
C LEU A 47 -1.18 1.26 -15.25
N LYS A 48 -0.72 0.58 -16.32
CA LYS A 48 0.60 0.82 -16.94
C LYS A 48 0.75 2.29 -17.37
N ALA A 49 -0.33 2.92 -17.85
CA ALA A 49 -0.32 4.30 -18.32
C ALA A 49 0.02 5.32 -17.22
N VAL A 50 -0.26 5.01 -15.94
CA VAL A 50 0.11 5.87 -14.80
C VAL A 50 1.63 6.06 -14.72
N PHE A 51 2.38 5.04 -15.14
CA PHE A 51 3.85 5.05 -15.18
C PHE A 51 4.42 5.38 -16.57
N GLY A 52 3.58 5.82 -17.51
CA GLY A 52 4.00 6.12 -18.88
C GLY A 52 4.34 4.90 -19.73
N LEU A 53 3.94 3.70 -19.30
CA LEU A 53 4.20 2.44 -20.00
C LEU A 53 3.13 2.18 -21.06
N LYS A 54 3.55 1.64 -22.19
CA LYS A 54 2.66 1.10 -23.23
C LYS A 54 2.07 -0.25 -22.80
N PRO A 55 0.92 -0.67 -23.37
CA PRO A 55 0.28 -1.94 -23.02
C PRO A 55 1.20 -3.16 -23.16
N GLU A 56 2.06 -3.16 -24.18
CA GLU A 56 3.00 -4.24 -24.49
C GLU A 56 4.31 -4.21 -23.67
N GLU A 57 4.61 -3.12 -22.96
CA GLU A 57 5.84 -3.03 -22.15
C GLU A 57 5.69 -3.83 -20.86
N GLU A 58 6.65 -4.69 -20.59
CA GLU A 58 6.68 -5.51 -19.38
C GLU A 58 7.59 -4.90 -18.31
N ILE A 59 7.21 -5.09 -17.05
CA ILE A 59 8.00 -4.56 -15.91
C ILE A 59 9.40 -5.18 -15.84
N SER A 60 9.61 -6.36 -16.43
CA SER A 60 10.90 -7.04 -16.52
C SER A 60 11.92 -6.28 -17.36
N ASP A 61 11.46 -5.48 -18.31
CA ASP A 61 12.27 -4.86 -19.36
C ASP A 61 12.65 -3.42 -18.99
N LEU A 62 12.14 -2.92 -17.86
CA LEU A 62 12.38 -1.57 -17.39
C LEU A 62 13.76 -1.42 -16.75
N ALA A 63 14.41 -0.30 -17.03
CA ALA A 63 15.65 0.09 -16.37
C ALA A 63 15.44 0.33 -14.86
N ASP A 64 16.49 0.13 -14.06
CA ASP A 64 16.43 0.22 -12.59
C ASP A 64 16.05 1.61 -12.05
N ASP A 65 16.26 2.65 -12.85
CA ASP A 65 15.95 4.05 -12.56
C ASP A 65 14.56 4.48 -13.08
N HIS A 66 13.86 3.61 -13.81
CA HIS A 66 12.51 3.86 -14.31
C HIS A 66 11.55 4.15 -13.14
N GLU A 67 10.61 5.09 -13.33
CA GLU A 67 9.68 5.54 -12.30
C GLU A 67 8.89 4.38 -11.67
N CYS A 68 8.41 3.44 -12.50
CA CYS A 68 7.74 2.23 -12.03
C CYS A 68 8.63 1.37 -11.11
N ILE A 69 9.91 1.17 -11.47
CA ILE A 69 10.85 0.39 -10.64
C ILE A 69 11.16 1.12 -9.33
N ARG A 70 11.26 2.45 -9.34
CA ARG A 70 11.40 3.24 -8.11
C ARG A 70 10.14 3.12 -7.24
N HIS A 71 8.96 3.16 -7.84
CA HIS A 71 7.69 3.05 -7.13
C HIS A 71 7.50 1.68 -6.48
N THR A 72 7.89 0.59 -7.14
CA THR A 72 7.84 -0.76 -6.56
C THR A 72 8.80 -0.93 -5.38
N LYS A 73 9.97 -0.27 -5.40
CA LYS A 73 10.89 -0.22 -4.24
C LYS A 73 10.27 0.54 -3.06
N ILE A 74 9.66 1.70 -3.33
CA ILE A 74 8.93 2.48 -2.30
C ILE A 74 7.79 1.65 -1.71
N PHE A 75 7.00 1.00 -2.56
CA PHE A 75 5.90 0.13 -2.14
C PHE A 75 6.38 -1.01 -1.25
N THR A 76 7.49 -1.67 -1.61
CA THR A 76 8.12 -2.71 -0.78
C THR A 76 8.46 -2.18 0.62
N ASN A 77 9.04 -0.99 0.71
CA ASN A 77 9.39 -0.38 1.99
C ASN A 77 8.17 -0.02 2.84
N ILE A 78 7.06 0.36 2.20
CA ILE A 78 5.79 0.61 2.89
C ILE A 78 5.24 -0.68 3.50
N ILE A 79 5.21 -1.77 2.71
CA ILE A 79 4.79 -3.08 3.23
C ILE A 79 5.73 -3.57 4.33
N HIS A 80 7.04 -3.36 4.17
CA HIS A 80 8.02 -3.67 5.22
C HIS A 80 7.73 -2.92 6.52
N LEU A 81 7.48 -1.60 6.43
CA LEU A 81 7.14 -0.78 7.59
C LEU A 81 5.87 -1.29 8.28
N ALA A 82 4.85 -1.66 7.50
CA ALA A 82 3.60 -2.19 8.02
C ALA A 82 3.79 -3.54 8.72
N ALA A 83 4.45 -4.49 8.07
CA ALA A 83 4.69 -5.82 8.65
C ALA A 83 5.56 -5.76 9.91
N LYS A 84 6.58 -4.89 9.93
CA LYS A 84 7.45 -4.69 11.10
C LYS A 84 6.69 -4.14 12.32
N ASN A 85 5.73 -3.24 12.10
CA ASN A 85 4.97 -2.57 13.15
C ASN A 85 3.49 -2.99 13.15
N VAL A 86 3.20 -4.24 12.79
CA VAL A 86 1.82 -4.74 12.63
C VAL A 86 1.01 -4.69 13.93
N ASP A 87 1.68 -4.77 15.07
CA ASP A 87 1.12 -4.60 16.41
C ASP A 87 0.79 -3.15 16.76
N GLU A 88 1.36 -2.18 16.04
CA GLU A 88 1.21 -0.75 16.28
C GLU A 88 0.85 0.02 14.99
N LEU A 89 0.04 -0.58 14.10
CA LEU A 89 -0.29 0.02 12.79
C LEU A 89 -0.89 1.42 12.90
N GLU A 90 -1.81 1.65 13.83
CA GLU A 90 -2.49 2.94 13.98
C GLU A 90 -1.52 4.07 14.35
N PRO A 91 -0.72 3.98 15.43
CA PRO A 91 0.21 5.06 15.77
C PRO A 91 1.45 5.12 14.85
N GLN A 92 1.98 3.99 14.37
CA GLN A 92 3.30 3.98 13.68
C GLN A 92 3.21 4.04 12.16
N VAL A 93 2.11 3.55 11.56
CA VAL A 93 2.03 3.29 10.11
C VAL A 93 0.94 4.12 9.45
N ALA A 94 -0.24 4.20 10.05
CA ALA A 94 -1.39 4.89 9.47
C ALA A 94 -1.13 6.35 9.08
N PRO A 95 -0.41 7.18 9.86
CA PRO A 95 -0.11 8.56 9.45
C PRO A 95 0.68 8.63 8.14
N ALA A 96 1.63 7.71 7.94
CA ALA A 96 2.43 7.66 6.72
C ALA A 96 1.58 7.22 5.52
N ILE A 97 0.73 6.20 5.69
CA ILE A 97 -0.17 5.72 4.63
C ILE A 97 -1.18 6.79 4.23
N PHE A 98 -1.76 7.49 5.21
CA PHE A 98 -2.65 8.62 4.96
C PHE A 98 -1.96 9.71 4.14
N LYS A 99 -0.73 10.08 4.52
CA LYS A 99 0.07 11.06 3.77
C LYS A 99 0.40 10.59 2.35
N TYR A 100 0.61 9.30 2.13
CA TYR A 100 0.73 8.77 0.76
C TYR A 100 -0.59 8.92 -0.01
N GLY A 101 -1.74 8.68 0.62
CA GLY A 101 -3.06 8.90 0.04
C GLY A 101 -3.23 10.34 -0.45
N GLU A 102 -2.90 11.31 0.40
CA GLU A 102 -2.93 12.74 0.05
C GLU A 102 -2.01 13.06 -1.14
N ARG A 103 -0.82 12.45 -1.21
CA ARG A 103 0.11 12.67 -2.32
C ARG A 103 -0.45 12.18 -3.64
N HIS A 104 -1.11 11.03 -3.68
CA HIS A 104 -1.68 10.46 -4.91
C HIS A 104 -2.78 11.33 -5.53
N TYR A 105 -3.45 12.18 -4.75
CA TYR A 105 -4.44 13.13 -5.28
C TYR A 105 -3.81 14.18 -6.21
N ASN A 106 -2.54 14.55 -5.98
CA ASN A 106 -1.86 15.58 -6.77
C ASN A 106 -1.02 15.00 -7.93
N THR A 107 -1.22 13.73 -8.29
CA THR A 107 -0.46 13.07 -9.37
C THR A 107 -1.39 12.55 -10.47
N LYS A 108 -0.78 12.05 -11.56
CA LYS A 108 -1.49 11.35 -12.66
C LYS A 108 -2.25 10.11 -12.19
N ALA A 109 -1.96 9.61 -10.99
CA ALA A 109 -2.65 8.45 -10.42
C ALA A 109 -4.01 8.79 -9.79
N SER A 110 -4.35 10.09 -9.62
CA SER A 110 -5.52 10.49 -8.84
C SER A 110 -6.83 9.86 -9.33
N ASP A 111 -7.05 9.82 -10.65
CA ASP A 111 -8.27 9.23 -11.23
C ASP A 111 -8.31 7.70 -11.11
N HIS A 112 -7.17 7.08 -10.82
CA HIS A 112 -7.03 5.64 -10.58
C HIS A 112 -7.10 5.26 -9.10
N MET A 113 -7.19 6.23 -8.17
CA MET A 113 -7.32 5.99 -6.72
C MET A 113 -8.77 5.65 -6.33
N THR A 114 -9.38 4.71 -7.04
CA THR A 114 -10.73 4.22 -6.74
C THR A 114 -10.68 3.13 -5.66
N GLU A 115 -11.79 2.93 -4.95
CA GLU A 115 -11.90 1.85 -3.98
C GLU A 115 -11.66 0.47 -4.64
N GLU A 116 -12.13 0.28 -5.86
CA GLU A 116 -11.91 -0.93 -6.65
C GLU A 116 -10.42 -1.18 -6.91
N ASN A 117 -9.71 -0.18 -7.43
CA ASN A 117 -8.28 -0.31 -7.74
C ASN A 117 -7.45 -0.53 -6.48
N VAL A 118 -7.72 0.20 -5.40
CA VAL A 118 -7.00 0.01 -4.13
C VAL A 118 -7.27 -1.39 -3.56
N ARG A 119 -8.52 -1.86 -3.58
CA ARG A 119 -8.84 -3.24 -3.15
C ARG A 119 -8.15 -4.29 -4.02
N MET A 120 -8.06 -4.08 -5.34
CA MET A 120 -7.37 -4.97 -6.26
C MET A 120 -5.87 -5.03 -5.96
N VAL A 121 -5.20 -3.88 -5.77
CA VAL A 121 -3.78 -3.82 -5.38
C VAL A 121 -3.57 -4.52 -4.03
N CYS A 122 -4.43 -4.27 -3.04
CA CYS A 122 -4.39 -4.97 -1.75
C CYS A 122 -4.50 -6.49 -1.91
N ALA A 123 -5.39 -6.97 -2.78
CA ALA A 123 -5.51 -8.39 -3.07
C ALA A 123 -4.25 -8.96 -3.75
N GLN A 124 -3.62 -8.21 -4.67
CA GLN A 124 -2.38 -8.65 -5.29
C GLN A 124 -1.21 -8.74 -4.31
N VAL A 125 -1.17 -7.92 -3.26
CA VAL A 125 -0.21 -8.10 -2.16
C VAL A 125 -0.40 -9.45 -1.49
N VAL A 126 -1.63 -9.79 -1.12
CA VAL A 126 -1.93 -11.09 -0.46
C VAL A 126 -1.57 -12.25 -1.39
N CYS A 127 -1.95 -12.19 -2.68
CA CYS A 127 -1.57 -13.21 -3.65
C CYS A 127 -0.05 -13.33 -3.80
N THR A 128 0.68 -12.21 -3.81
CA THR A 128 2.13 -12.23 -3.94
C THR A 128 2.80 -12.88 -2.73
N VAL A 129 2.29 -12.63 -1.51
CA VAL A 129 2.74 -13.34 -0.32
C VAL A 129 2.49 -14.84 -0.46
N CYS A 130 1.30 -15.25 -0.89
CA CYS A 130 0.97 -16.67 -1.05
C CYS A 130 1.87 -17.36 -2.09
N ASP A 131 2.08 -16.73 -3.24
CA ASP A 131 2.93 -17.28 -4.31
C ASP A 131 4.37 -17.43 -3.85
N LEU A 132 4.89 -16.44 -3.11
CA LEU A 132 6.27 -16.48 -2.61
C LEU A 132 6.42 -17.48 -1.47
N LEU A 133 5.45 -17.62 -0.57
CA LEU A 133 5.48 -18.67 0.45
C LEU A 133 5.38 -20.08 -0.17
N GLY A 134 4.59 -20.24 -1.23
CA GLY A 134 4.35 -21.54 -1.86
C GLY A 134 3.60 -22.47 -0.91
N ASP A 135 4.11 -23.69 -0.72
CA ASP A 135 3.49 -24.72 0.14
C ASP A 135 3.45 -24.34 1.63
N GLU A 136 4.21 -23.32 2.05
CA GLU A 136 4.19 -22.80 3.42
C GLU A 136 3.00 -21.85 3.68
N ALA A 137 2.30 -21.41 2.63
CA ALA A 137 1.13 -20.57 2.77
C ALA A 137 0.00 -21.34 3.46
N SER A 138 -0.62 -20.73 4.47
CA SER A 138 -1.76 -21.31 5.18
C SER A 138 -2.95 -20.35 5.17
N PRO A 139 -4.18 -20.84 5.39
CA PRO A 139 -5.35 -19.96 5.47
C PRO A 139 -5.19 -18.83 6.49
N GLN A 140 -4.51 -19.08 7.62
CA GLN A 140 -4.26 -18.08 8.64
C GLN A 140 -3.31 -16.98 8.18
N HIS A 141 -2.31 -17.31 7.37
CA HIS A 141 -1.48 -16.29 6.71
C HIS A 141 -2.36 -15.40 5.81
N VAL A 142 -3.19 -16.01 4.97
CA VAL A 142 -4.07 -15.28 4.05
C VAL A 142 -5.00 -14.33 4.80
N GLU A 143 -5.67 -14.81 5.85
CA GLU A 143 -6.59 -14.01 6.66
C GLU A 143 -5.90 -12.81 7.31
N ALA A 144 -4.73 -13.03 7.93
CA ALA A 144 -3.96 -11.96 8.58
C ALA A 144 -3.52 -10.89 7.57
N TRP A 145 -2.99 -11.31 6.41
CA TRP A 145 -2.60 -10.39 5.34
C TRP A 145 -3.78 -9.64 4.73
N ILE A 146 -4.93 -10.29 4.53
CA ILE A 146 -6.16 -9.63 4.06
C ILE A 146 -6.56 -8.51 5.02
N GLU A 147 -6.54 -8.77 6.32
CA GLU A 147 -6.96 -7.79 7.31
C GLU A 147 -6.01 -6.59 7.37
N MET A 148 -4.70 -6.84 7.38
CA MET A 148 -3.69 -5.77 7.35
C MET A 148 -3.83 -4.94 6.07
N MET A 149 -3.91 -5.58 4.91
CA MET A 149 -4.02 -4.87 3.64
C MET A 149 -5.34 -4.10 3.52
N ARG A 150 -6.45 -4.64 4.02
CA ARG A 150 -7.73 -3.93 4.08
C ARG A 150 -7.63 -2.68 4.97
N TYR A 151 -6.90 -2.77 6.08
CA TYR A 151 -6.64 -1.62 6.94
C TYR A 151 -5.81 -0.55 6.25
N LEU A 152 -4.67 -0.92 5.65
CA LEU A 152 -3.79 0.01 4.93
C LEU A 152 -4.51 0.66 3.73
N GLY A 153 -5.24 -0.14 2.94
CA GLY A 153 -6.00 0.36 1.79
C GLY A 153 -7.05 1.40 2.17
N ARG A 154 -7.75 1.21 3.30
CA ARG A 154 -8.68 2.23 3.82
C ARG A 154 -7.96 3.51 4.21
N LYS A 155 -6.86 3.43 4.96
CA LYS A 155 -6.09 4.63 5.35
C LYS A 155 -5.54 5.40 4.16
N LEU A 156 -5.18 4.68 3.09
CA LEU A 156 -4.72 5.28 1.84
C LEU A 156 -5.86 6.05 1.15
N LEU A 157 -7.05 5.45 1.07
CA LEU A 157 -8.25 6.09 0.51
C LEU A 157 -8.70 7.28 1.37
N ASP A 158 -8.67 7.17 2.70
CA ASP A 158 -9.00 8.26 3.63
C ASP A 158 -8.14 9.50 3.36
N GLY A 159 -6.83 9.30 3.15
CA GLY A 159 -5.90 10.39 2.81
C GLY A 159 -6.19 11.02 1.45
N HIS A 160 -6.51 10.20 0.44
CA HIS A 160 -6.86 10.70 -0.88
C HIS A 160 -8.17 11.51 -0.87
N GLU A 161 -9.21 11.00 -0.21
CA GLU A 161 -10.49 11.71 -0.09
C GLU A 161 -10.35 12.98 0.77
N TYR A 162 -9.52 12.98 1.81
CA TYR A 162 -9.20 14.18 2.56
C TYR A 162 -8.57 15.27 1.68
N ALA A 163 -7.57 14.92 0.87
CA ALA A 163 -6.93 15.86 -0.07
C ALA A 163 -7.93 16.41 -1.10
N LYS A 164 -8.81 15.53 -1.63
CA LYS A 164 -9.88 15.91 -2.55
C LYS A 164 -10.90 16.86 -1.92
N LEU A 165 -11.33 16.59 -0.69
CA LEU A 165 -12.28 17.45 0.03
C LEU A 165 -11.65 18.82 0.34
N THR A 166 -10.42 18.86 0.84
CA THR A 166 -9.72 20.11 1.16
C THR A 166 -9.45 20.98 -0.07
N ALA A 167 -9.09 20.36 -1.21
CA ALA A 167 -8.93 21.06 -2.48
C ALA A 167 -10.25 21.63 -3.01
N LYS A 168 -11.35 20.86 -2.93
CA LYS A 168 -12.68 21.31 -3.36
C LYS A 168 -13.28 22.38 -2.47
N HIS A 169 -13.04 22.32 -1.16
CA HIS A 169 -13.70 23.19 -0.20
C HIS A 169 -13.00 24.54 0.00
N ARG A 170 -11.82 24.79 -0.60
CA ARG A 170 -10.98 25.98 -0.32
C ARG A 170 -11.25 26.49 1.10
N ILE A 171 -11.01 25.64 2.10
CA ILE A 171 -11.14 26.07 3.48
C ILE A 171 -10.04 27.12 3.64
N SER A 172 -10.38 28.38 3.44
CA SER A 172 -9.59 29.49 3.92
C SER A 172 -9.62 29.32 5.43
N ILE A 173 -8.63 28.63 5.99
CA ILE A 173 -8.36 28.71 7.40
C ILE A 173 -8.01 30.18 7.62
N ASN A 174 -9.00 30.96 8.04
CA ASN A 174 -8.78 32.32 8.46
C ASN A 174 -7.87 32.22 9.68
N ARG A 175 -6.62 32.65 9.54
CA ARG A 175 -5.63 32.62 10.63
C ARG A 175 -6.04 33.47 11.83
N ASN A 176 -7.18 34.17 11.78
CA ASN A 176 -7.76 34.89 12.90
C ASN A 176 -8.56 34.00 13.87
N ASP A 177 -8.87 32.75 13.54
CA ASP A 177 -9.64 31.85 14.42
C ASP A 177 -8.78 31.21 15.53
N HIS A 178 -7.47 31.50 15.59
CA HIS A 178 -6.58 31.02 16.65
C HIS A 178 -6.95 31.52 18.06
N HIS A 179 -7.77 32.58 18.19
CA HIS A 179 -8.19 33.07 19.50
C HIS A 179 -9.26 32.21 20.19
N LEU A 180 -9.96 31.31 19.49
CA LEU A 180 -11.01 30.49 20.10
C LEU A 180 -10.46 29.24 20.82
N PHE A 181 -9.26 28.76 20.46
CA PHE A 181 -8.68 27.53 21.00
C PHE A 181 -7.75 27.73 22.22
N LEU A 182 -7.55 28.96 22.67
CA LEU A 182 -6.73 29.28 23.85
C LEU A 182 -7.57 29.63 25.10
N MET A 183 -8.91 29.47 25.05
CA MET A 183 -9.81 29.73 26.19
C MET A 183 -10.75 28.56 26.51
N LEU A 184 -10.30 27.32 26.30
CA LEU A 184 -10.93 26.12 26.86
C LEU A 184 -9.89 25.27 27.58
#